data_AF-A0A2M7ZT25-F1
#
_entry.id   AF-A0A2M7ZT25-F1
#
_cell.length_a   1.000
_cell.length_b   1.000
_cell.length_c   1.000
_cell.angle_alpha   90.00
_cell.angle_beta   90.00
_cell.angle_gamma   90.00
#
_symmetry.space_group_name_H-M   'P 1'
#
loop_
_entity.id
_entity.type
_entity.pdbx_description
1 polymer ?
#
loop_
_entity_poly.entity_id
_entity_poly.type
_entity_poly.pdbx_seq_one_letter_code
_entity_poly.pdbx_strand_id
1 'polypeptide(L)'
;MMSSSNRQTDLGQTLFNIARTAINCNPLIKEVYKNNLQKSKSGLSAIGVVMHKIIRIVYGMLKTNTAFNPDIDRGNTEHAALKKPKVVVIKSRRFQEFDSLVPASKKQNKKREEQKASQKE
;
A
#
# COMPACT_ATOMS: atom_id res chain seq x y z
N MET A 1 -32.46 32.16 3.88
CA MET A 1 -32.46 30.75 3.40
C MET A 1 -31.03 30.27 3.35
N MET A 2 -30.75 29.12 3.95
CA MET A 2 -29.42 28.67 4.35
C MET A 2 -28.41 28.64 3.19
N SER A 3 -27.28 29.31 3.43
CA SER A 3 -26.09 29.23 2.59
C SER A 3 -25.58 27.79 2.59
N SER A 4 -25.53 27.17 1.42
CA SER A 4 -25.01 25.83 1.17
C SER A 4 -23.51 25.82 1.50
N SER A 5 -23.20 25.54 2.77
CA SER A 5 -21.85 25.30 3.24
C SER A 5 -21.25 24.17 2.42
N ASN A 6 -20.21 24.51 1.65
CA ASN A 6 -19.40 23.60 0.85
C ASN A 6 -18.69 22.62 1.80
N ARG A 7 -19.40 21.59 2.26
CA ARG A 7 -18.81 20.49 3.02
C ARG A 7 -17.96 19.70 2.05
N GLN A 8 -16.70 20.10 1.90
CA GLN A 8 -15.65 19.24 1.39
C GLN A 8 -15.51 18.08 2.38
N THR A 9 -16.42 17.10 2.31
CA THR A 9 -16.33 15.89 3.10
C THR A 9 -15.09 15.17 2.64
N ASP A 10 -14.10 15.04 3.53
CA ASP A 10 -12.88 14.31 3.22
C ASP A 10 -13.25 12.91 2.77
N LEU A 11 -12.80 12.52 1.57
CA LEU A 11 -13.08 11.21 0.97
C LEU A 11 -12.75 10.06 1.95
N GLY A 12 -11.70 10.24 2.75
CA GLY A 12 -11.31 9.30 3.80
C GLY A 12 -12.36 9.15 4.90
N GLN A 13 -13.01 10.25 5.30
CA GLN A 13 -14.05 10.22 6.34
C GLN A 13 -15.34 9.58 5.83
N THR A 14 -15.72 9.86 4.58
CA THR A 14 -16.83 9.16 3.91
C THR A 14 -16.57 7.66 3.82
N LEU A 15 -15.38 7.26 3.37
CA LEU A 15 -15.01 5.85 3.27
C LEU A 15 -14.93 5.16 4.64
N PHE A 16 -14.47 5.86 5.68
CA PHE A 16 -14.45 5.35 7.04
C PHE A 16 -15.87 5.08 7.57
N ASN A 17 -16.81 5.99 7.32
CA ASN A 17 -18.20 5.81 7.69
C ASN A 17 -18.84 4.64 6.93
N ILE A 18 -18.60 4.53 5.63
CA ILE A 18 -19.04 3.39 4.81
C ILE A 18 -18.47 2.08 5.37
N ALA A 19 -17.17 2.05 5.72
CA ALA A 19 -16.53 0.87 6.27
C ALA A 19 -17.17 0.45 7.61
N ARG A 20 -17.45 1.39 8.52
CA ARG A 20 -18.15 1.10 9.78
C ARG A 20 -19.53 0.49 9.54
N THR A 21 -20.32 1.06 8.63
CA THR A 21 -21.65 0.54 8.30
C THR A 21 -21.56 -0.83 7.62
N ALA A 22 -20.62 -1.00 6.69
CA ALA A 22 -20.41 -2.25 5.96
C ALA A 22 -20.02 -3.42 6.87
N ILE A 23 -19.24 -3.18 7.94
CA ILE A 23 -18.90 -4.21 8.94
C ILE A 23 -20.17 -4.76 9.64
N ASN A 24 -21.19 -3.93 9.82
CA ASN A 24 -22.44 -4.34 10.46
C ASN A 24 -23.41 -5.01 9.49
N CYS A 25 -23.52 -4.49 8.27
CA CYS A 25 -24.53 -4.92 7.30
C CYS A 25 -24.08 -6.06 6.37
N ASN A 26 -22.78 -6.20 6.09
CA ASN A 26 -22.27 -7.16 5.11
C ASN A 26 -21.44 -8.27 5.77
N PRO A 27 -21.89 -9.54 5.73
CA PRO A 27 -21.18 -10.67 6.33
C PRO A 27 -19.75 -10.85 5.83
N LEU A 28 -19.51 -10.68 4.51
CA LEU A 28 -18.18 -10.84 3.91
C LEU A 28 -17.20 -9.80 4.47
N ILE A 29 -17.63 -8.55 4.60
CA ILE A 29 -16.80 -7.48 5.16
C ILE A 29 -16.55 -7.71 6.66
N LYS A 30 -17.56 -8.20 7.38
CA LYS A 30 -17.44 -8.56 8.80
C LYS A 30 -16.42 -9.67 9.03
N GLU A 31 -16.40 -10.70 8.18
CA GLU A 31 -15.41 -11.76 8.22
C GLU A 31 -13.99 -11.23 7.99
N VAL A 32 -13.81 -10.37 6.97
CA VAL A 32 -12.52 -9.73 6.71
C VAL A 32 -12.03 -8.92 7.93
N TYR A 33 -12.93 -8.17 8.58
CA TYR A 33 -12.59 -7.42 9.79
C TYR A 33 -12.18 -8.33 10.94
N LYS A 34 -12.98 -9.37 11.26
CA LYS A 34 -12.70 -10.34 12.33
C LYS A 34 -11.39 -11.08 12.12
N ASN A 35 -11.14 -11.56 10.89
CA ASN A 35 -9.91 -12.28 10.55
C ASN A 35 -8.67 -11.40 10.72
N ASN A 36 -8.77 -10.09 10.47
CA ASN A 36 -7.67 -9.16 10.68
C ASN A 36 -7.49 -8.79 12.16
N LEU A 37 -8.58 -8.75 12.94
CA LEU A 37 -8.53 -8.54 14.39
C LEU A 37 -7.82 -9.71 15.10
N GLN A 38 -8.15 -10.94 14.72
CA GLN A 38 -7.51 -12.16 15.25
C GLN A 38 -6.01 -12.21 14.97
N LYS A 39 -5.56 -11.62 13.85
CA LYS A 39 -4.14 -11.50 13.48
C LYS A 39 -3.41 -10.39 14.24
N SER A 40 -3.86 -10.05 15.46
CA SER A 40 -3.25 -9.06 16.37
C SER A 40 -3.12 -7.63 15.81
N LYS A 41 -3.96 -7.25 14.84
CA LYS A 41 -3.98 -5.86 14.34
C LYS A 41 -4.81 -4.98 15.27
N SER A 42 -4.35 -3.75 15.49
CA SER A 42 -5.15 -2.73 16.17
C SER A 42 -6.49 -2.53 15.44
N GLY A 43 -7.56 -2.21 16.16
CA GLY A 43 -8.89 -2.06 15.57
C GLY A 43 -8.93 -1.08 14.40
N LEU A 44 -8.18 0.03 14.50
CA LEU A 44 -8.03 1.01 13.41
C LEU A 44 -7.28 0.43 12.19
N SER A 45 -6.25 -0.39 12.40
CA SER A 45 -5.54 -1.07 11.30
C SER A 45 -6.46 -2.05 10.58
N ALA A 46 -7.31 -2.78 11.30
CA ALA A 46 -8.31 -3.67 10.71
C ALA A 46 -9.36 -2.90 9.90
N ILE A 47 -9.80 -1.72 10.35
CA ILE A 47 -10.69 -0.83 9.57
C ILE A 47 -10.00 -0.38 8.27
N GLY A 48 -8.72 -0.02 8.31
CA GLY A 48 -7.96 0.34 7.11
C GLY A 48 -7.94 -0.78 6.06
N VAL A 49 -7.82 -2.04 6.50
CA VAL A 49 -7.91 -3.21 5.60
C VAL A 49 -9.32 -3.31 4.97
N VAL A 50 -10.37 -3.07 5.76
CA VAL A 50 -11.75 -3.05 5.26
C VAL A 50 -11.96 -1.95 4.23
N MET A 51 -11.48 -0.74 4.50
CA MET A 51 -11.55 0.40 3.57
C MET A 51 -10.90 0.05 2.23
N HIS A 52 -9.69 -0.54 2.27
CA HIS A 52 -9.02 -0.99 1.07
C HIS A 52 -9.83 -2.06 0.32
N LYS A 53 -10.41 -3.03 1.04
CA LYS A 53 -11.28 -4.07 0.44
C LYS A 53 -12.48 -3.46 -0.30
N ILE A 54 -13.15 -2.48 0.31
CA ILE A 54 -14.29 -1.77 -0.32
C ILE A 54 -13.85 -1.07 -1.60
N ILE A 55 -12.72 -0.34 -1.59
CA ILE A 55 -12.17 0.29 -2.80
C ILE A 55 -11.93 -0.75 -3.90
N ARG A 56 -11.37 -1.92 -3.57
CA ARG A 56 -11.09 -2.97 -4.55
C ARG A 56 -12.37 -3.57 -5.14
N ILE A 57 -13.41 -3.73 -4.32
CA ILE A 57 -14.73 -4.19 -4.77
C ILE A 57 -15.32 -3.19 -5.77
N VAL A 58 -15.39 -1.90 -5.39
CA VAL A 58 -15.93 -0.84 -6.26
C VAL A 58 -15.14 -0.74 -7.56
N TYR A 59 -13.80 -0.79 -7.48
CA TYR A 59 -12.94 -0.81 -8.66
C TYR A 59 -13.24 -2.01 -9.58
N GLY A 60 -13.44 -3.20 -9.01
CA GLY A 60 -13.81 -4.38 -9.78
C GLY A 60 -15.13 -4.18 -10.52
N MET A 61 -16.17 -3.73 -9.81
CA MET A 61 -17.50 -3.44 -10.38
C MET A 61 -17.42 -2.43 -11.54
N LEU A 62 -16.66 -1.35 -11.35
CA LEU A 62 -16.49 -0.31 -12.37
C LEU A 62 -15.69 -0.83 -13.58
N LYS A 63 -14.67 -1.67 -13.34
CA LYS A 63 -13.82 -2.21 -14.39
C LYS A 63 -14.55 -3.22 -15.27
N THR A 64 -15.38 -4.08 -14.69
CA THR A 64 -16.10 -5.14 -15.42
C THR A 64 -17.52 -4.74 -15.81
N ASN A 65 -18.01 -3.59 -15.31
CA ASN A 65 -19.39 -3.14 -15.45
C ASN A 65 -20.40 -4.22 -15.02
N THR A 66 -20.09 -4.90 -13.91
CA THR A 66 -20.95 -5.93 -13.31
C THR A 66 -21.29 -5.54 -11.88
N ALA A 67 -22.49 -5.90 -11.44
CA ALA A 67 -22.89 -5.75 -10.05
C ALA A 67 -21.95 -6.53 -9.11
N PHE A 68 -21.96 -6.13 -7.83
CA PHE A 68 -21.20 -6.83 -6.80
C PHE A 68 -21.63 -8.29 -6.70
N ASN A 69 -20.67 -9.21 -6.82
CA ASN A 69 -20.85 -10.63 -6.55
C ASN A 69 -19.77 -11.08 -5.54
N PRO A 70 -20.15 -11.62 -4.36
CA PRO A 70 -19.20 -12.04 -3.33
C PRO A 70 -18.28 -13.18 -3.79
N ASP A 71 -18.72 -14.05 -4.70
CA ASP A 71 -17.91 -15.18 -5.17
C ASP A 71 -16.77 -14.73 -6.08
N ILE A 72 -17.03 -13.71 -6.91
CA ILE A 72 -15.98 -13.05 -7.72
C ILE A 72 -14.93 -12.41 -6.79
N ASP A 73 -15.36 -11.78 -5.71
CA ASP A 73 -14.45 -11.18 -4.73
C ASP A 73 -13.61 -12.23 -3.96
N ARG A 74 -14.21 -13.38 -3.62
CA ARG A 74 -13.51 -14.52 -3.02
C ARG A 74 -12.46 -15.09 -3.97
N GLY A 75 -12.83 -15.41 -5.21
CA GLY A 75 -11.90 -15.90 -6.23
C GLY A 75 -10.74 -14.93 -6.48
N ASN A 76 -11.01 -13.63 -6.56
CA ASN A 76 -9.97 -12.61 -6.66
C ASN A 76 -9.01 -12.59 -5.46
N THR A 77 -9.50 -12.89 -4.26
CA THR A 77 -8.68 -12.97 -3.04
C THR A 77 -7.78 -14.21 -3.07
N GLU A 78 -8.31 -15.35 -3.49
CA GLU A 78 -7.56 -16.60 -3.64
C GLU A 78 -6.46 -16.48 -4.71
N HIS A 79 -6.79 -15.94 -5.88
CA HIS A 79 -5.82 -15.65 -6.93
C HIS A 79 -4.73 -14.68 -6.47
N ALA A 80 -5.05 -13.71 -5.61
CA ALA A 80 -4.07 -12.81 -5.03
C ALA A 80 -3.16 -13.51 -4.01
N ALA A 81 -3.68 -14.48 -3.24
CA ALA A 81 -2.90 -15.27 -2.29
C ALA A 81 -1.90 -16.21 -2.99
N LEU A 82 -2.26 -16.71 -4.17
CA LEU A 82 -1.38 -17.54 -5.01
C LEU A 82 -0.25 -16.75 -5.69
N LYS A 83 -0.33 -15.41 -5.75
CA LYS A 83 0.74 -14.59 -6.34
C LYS A 83 2.00 -14.66 -5.46
N LYS A 84 3.08 -15.09 -6.11
CA LYS A 84 4.41 -15.43 -5.56
C LYS A 84 5.00 -14.38 -4.62
N PRO A 85 5.86 -14.79 -3.67
CA PRO A 85 6.45 -13.93 -2.66
C PRO A 85 7.12 -12.70 -3.29
N LYS A 86 6.94 -11.54 -2.64
CA LYS A 86 7.70 -10.33 -2.97
C LYS A 86 9.17 -10.70 -3.01
N VAL A 87 9.85 -10.39 -4.12
CA VAL A 87 11.30 -10.54 -4.24
C VAL A 87 11.92 -9.91 -3.00
N VAL A 88 12.53 -10.73 -2.14
CA VAL A 88 13.24 -10.25 -0.97
C VAL A 88 14.36 -9.36 -1.50
N VAL A 89 14.20 -8.04 -1.34
CA VAL A 89 15.26 -7.09 -1.67
C VAL A 89 16.34 -7.31 -0.62
N ILE A 90 17.32 -8.13 -0.98
CA ILE A 90 18.47 -8.43 -0.13
C ILE A 90 19.08 -7.07 0.28
N LYS A 91 19.17 -6.81 1.59
CA LYS A 91 19.68 -5.52 2.11
C LYS A 91 21.12 -5.23 1.68
N SER A 92 21.88 -6.24 1.23
CA SER A 92 23.19 -6.07 0.60
C SER A 92 23.15 -5.18 -0.65
N ARG A 93 22.00 -5.03 -1.33
CA ARG A 93 21.84 -4.06 -2.42
C ARG A 93 21.89 -2.59 -1.98
N ARG A 94 21.74 -2.28 -0.69
CA ARG A 94 21.80 -0.88 -0.21
C ARG A 94 23.22 -0.34 -0.15
N PHE A 95 24.22 -1.20 0.01
CA PHE A 95 25.62 -0.82 0.09
C PHE A 95 26.36 -1.53 -1.03
N GLN A 96 26.61 -0.79 -2.11
CA GLN A 96 27.56 -1.25 -3.12
C GLN A 96 28.97 -1.01 -2.56
N GLU A 97 29.80 -2.06 -2.56
CA GLU A 97 31.22 -1.91 -2.22
C GLU A 97 31.89 -0.95 -3.21
N PHE A 98 32.94 -0.26 -2.75
CA PHE A 98 33.65 0.71 -3.57
C PHE A 98 34.29 0.01 -4.78
N ASP A 99 33.67 0.17 -5.95
CA ASP A 99 34.21 -0.32 -7.21
C ASP A 99 35.09 0.77 -7.84
N SER A 100 36.40 0.53 -7.87
CA SER A 100 37.41 1.44 -8.41
C SER A 100 37.30 1.62 -9.93
N LEU A 101 36.66 0.67 -10.62
CA LEU A 101 36.52 0.66 -12.08
C LEU A 101 35.20 1.28 -12.55
N VAL A 102 34.24 1.52 -11.64
CA VAL A 102 32.95 2.14 -11.99
C VAL A 102 33.15 3.63 -12.33
N PRO A 103 32.60 4.10 -13.47
CA PRO A 103 32.66 5.51 -13.85
C PRO A 103 32.07 6.41 -12.76
N ALA A 104 32.91 7.24 -12.17
CA ALA A 104 32.49 8.22 -11.18
C ALA A 104 32.02 9.51 -11.85
N SER A 105 30.97 10.11 -11.28
CA SER A 105 30.54 11.47 -11.65
C SER A 105 31.70 12.46 -11.49
N LYS A 106 31.72 13.52 -12.30
CA LYS A 106 32.78 14.56 -12.29
C LYS A 106 33.03 15.14 -10.88
N LYS A 107 31.96 15.38 -10.11
CA LYS A 107 32.06 15.86 -8.72
C LYS A 107 32.73 14.85 -7.79
N GLN A 108 32.48 13.55 -8.02
CA GLN A 108 33.07 12.46 -7.25
C GLN A 108 34.55 12.27 -7.62
N ASN A 109 34.91 12.40 -8.90
CA ASN A 109 36.32 12.38 -9.34
C ASN A 109 37.12 13.52 -8.71
N LYS A 110 36.57 14.74 -8.65
CA LYS A 110 37.23 15.87 -8.00
C LYS A 110 37.57 15.56 -6.53
N LYS A 111 36.60 15.03 -5.77
CA LYS A 111 36.83 14.59 -4.37
C LYS A 111 37.85 13.46 -4.25
N ARG A 112 37.89 12.52 -5.22
CA ARG A 112 38.87 11.43 -5.24
C ARG A 112 40.31 11.94 -5.44
N GLU A 113 40.49 12.92 -6.33
CA GLU A 113 41.81 13.52 -6.58
C GLU A 113 42.29 14.36 -5.38
N GLU A 114 41.39 15.10 -4.73
CA GLU A 114 41.68 15.85 -3.50
C GLU A 114 42.13 14.91 -2.35
N GLN A 115 41.51 13.74 -2.21
CA GLN A 115 41.90 12.74 -1.20
C GLN A 115 43.23 12.06 -1.50
N LYS A 116 43.54 11.75 -2.77
CA LYS A 116 44.85 11.21 -3.17
C LYS A 116 45.98 12.19 -2.91
N ALA A 117 45.74 13.49 -3.09
CA ALA A 117 46.71 14.53 -2.80
C ALA A 117 47.03 14.60 -1.29
N SER A 118 46.01 14.49 -0.44
CA SER A 118 46.16 14.51 1.03
C SER A 118 46.87 13.29 1.62
N GLN A 119 46.99 12.18 0.89
CA GLN A 119 47.71 10.98 1.35
C GLN A 119 49.16 10.91 0.84
N LYS A 120 49.61 11.93 0.11
CA LYS A 120 50.97 12.02 -0.45
C LYS A 120 51.91 12.96 0.33
N GLU A 121 51.44 13.54 1.43
CA GLU A 121 52.27 14.21 2.46
C GLU A 121 52.48 13.26 3.65
#